data_AF-A0A6F9C2V2-F1
#
_entry.id   AF-A0A6F9C2V2-F1
#
_cell.length_a   1.000
_cell.length_b   1.000
_cell.length_c   1.000
_cell.angle_alpha   90.00
_cell.angle_beta   90.00
_cell.angle_gamma   90.00
#
_symmetry.space_group_name_H-M   'P 1'
#
loop_
_entity.id
_entity.type
_entity.pdbx_description
1 polymer ?
#
loop_
_entity_poly.entity_id
_entity_poly.type
_entity_poly.pdbx_seq_one_letter_code
_entity_poly.pdbx_strand_id
1 'polypeptide(L)'
;MTSRLLPLLACIPLLAMPLLAQEPSAMEIQDLSTRNADFAARLYRAIASITDDNVLLSPFTVSLGLAALMSGADGSTREQLLQGLSLNALDHLRIPELFQSVRDSVAQSGFGNQGIGILPRQQFKVDSSYRDIVQTKYGGNVQGLDFSDGAAKDTINQLAYTYTKEQVKEVVSAINPQTQMMLITAVFFQGEE
;
A
#
# COMPACT_ATOMS: atom_id res chain seq x y z
N MET A 1 -41.85 -11.40 -61.43
CA MET A 1 -40.70 -10.50 -61.25
C MET A 1 -40.25 -10.60 -59.81
N THR A 2 -39.11 -11.25 -59.60
CA THR A 2 -38.60 -11.73 -58.30
C THR A 2 -37.92 -10.61 -57.54
N SER A 3 -38.52 -10.20 -56.41
CA SER A 3 -37.91 -9.27 -55.46
C SER A 3 -36.94 -10.04 -54.55
N ARG A 4 -35.65 -9.70 -54.62
CA ARG A 4 -34.60 -10.21 -53.72
C ARG A 4 -34.54 -9.31 -52.49
N LEU A 5 -34.88 -9.85 -51.32
CA LEU A 5 -34.60 -9.21 -50.02
C LEU A 5 -33.09 -9.28 -49.73
N LEU A 6 -32.46 -8.12 -49.59
CA LEU A 6 -31.12 -7.99 -49.01
C LEU A 6 -31.23 -8.10 -47.47
N PRO A 7 -30.39 -8.89 -46.77
CA PRO A 7 -30.38 -8.86 -45.33
C PRO A 7 -29.63 -7.61 -44.87
N LEU A 8 -30.30 -6.78 -44.07
CA LEU A 8 -29.72 -5.64 -43.39
C LEU A 8 -28.72 -6.18 -42.35
N LEU A 9 -27.42 -6.06 -42.62
CA LEU A 9 -26.38 -6.29 -41.62
C LEU A 9 -26.44 -5.14 -40.61
N ALA A 10 -27.13 -5.36 -39.49
CA ALA A 10 -27.04 -4.50 -38.33
C ALA A 10 -25.66 -4.69 -37.68
N CYS A 11 -24.69 -3.87 -38.09
CA CYS A 11 -23.48 -3.67 -37.31
C CYS A 11 -23.89 -3.04 -35.97
N ILE A 12 -24.04 -3.88 -34.94
CA ILE A 12 -24.08 -3.42 -33.56
C ILE A 12 -22.70 -2.82 -33.30
N PRO A 13 -22.57 -1.50 -33.05
CA PRO A 13 -21.28 -0.95 -32.66
C PRO A 13 -20.96 -1.59 -31.31
N LEU A 14 -19.91 -2.42 -31.29
CA LEU A 14 -19.29 -2.87 -30.07
C LEU A 14 -18.79 -1.60 -29.37
N LEU A 15 -19.63 -1.05 -28.49
CA LEU A 15 -19.25 -0.03 -27.53
C LEU A 15 -18.10 -0.65 -26.74
N ALA A 16 -16.88 -0.29 -27.12
CA ALA A 16 -15.72 -0.45 -26.29
C ALA A 16 -16.00 0.40 -25.05
N MET A 17 -16.67 -0.20 -24.06
CA MET A 17 -16.71 0.35 -22.73
C MET A 17 -15.25 0.52 -22.33
N PRO A 18 -14.80 1.75 -21.98
CA PRO A 18 -13.53 1.87 -21.32
C PRO A 18 -13.58 0.93 -20.11
N LEU A 19 -12.52 0.15 -19.93
CA LEU A 19 -12.29 -0.67 -18.76
C LEU A 19 -12.21 0.27 -17.55
N LEU A 20 -13.37 0.74 -17.07
CA LEU A 20 -13.47 1.37 -15.77
C LEU A 20 -13.15 0.26 -14.79
N ALA A 21 -12.06 0.43 -14.05
CA ALA A 21 -11.78 -0.39 -12.89
C ALA A 21 -13.05 -0.41 -12.04
N GLN A 22 -13.68 -1.59 -11.93
CA GLN A 22 -14.87 -1.73 -11.09
C GLN A 22 -14.44 -1.48 -9.66
N GLU A 23 -15.11 -0.54 -8.99
CA GLU A 23 -14.95 -0.32 -7.56
C GLU A 23 -15.03 -1.65 -6.80
N PRO A 24 -14.16 -1.87 -5.80
CA PRO A 24 -14.26 -3.04 -4.94
C PRO A 24 -15.67 -3.24 -4.38
N SER A 25 -16.17 -4.47 -4.44
CA SER A 25 -17.43 -4.78 -3.78
C SER A 25 -17.26 -4.83 -2.26
N ALA A 26 -18.35 -4.60 -1.52
CA ALA A 26 -18.33 -4.69 -0.06
C ALA A 26 -17.84 -6.06 0.45
N MET A 27 -18.10 -7.14 -0.30
CA MET A 27 -17.64 -8.49 0.03
C MET A 27 -16.11 -8.60 -0.06
N GLU A 28 -15.48 -7.97 -1.05
CA GLU A 28 -14.03 -8.01 -1.22
C GLU A 28 -13.32 -7.15 -0.17
N ILE A 29 -13.92 -6.00 0.17
CA ILE A 29 -13.44 -5.17 1.28
C ILE A 29 -13.53 -5.92 2.61
N GLN A 30 -14.61 -6.68 2.83
CA GLN A 30 -14.76 -7.52 4.01
C GLN A 30 -13.74 -8.67 4.01
N ASP A 31 -13.45 -9.29 2.87
CA ASP A 31 -12.44 -10.34 2.77
C ASP A 31 -11.04 -9.79 3.06
N LEU A 32 -10.67 -8.64 2.48
CA LEU A 32 -9.41 -7.95 2.81
C LEU A 32 -9.32 -7.62 4.31
N SER A 33 -10.41 -7.13 4.91
CA SER A 33 -10.45 -6.79 6.33
C SER A 33 -10.26 -8.02 7.22
N THR A 34 -10.88 -9.14 6.87
CA THR A 34 -10.74 -10.42 7.58
C THR A 34 -9.30 -10.93 7.50
N ARG A 35 -8.70 -10.90 6.30
CA ARG A 35 -7.30 -11.28 6.09
C ARG A 35 -6.33 -10.37 6.83
N ASN A 36 -6.62 -9.06 6.88
CA ASN A 36 -5.82 -8.13 7.64
C ASN A 36 -5.91 -8.38 9.15
N ALA A 37 -7.08 -8.80 9.67
CA ALA A 37 -7.22 -9.21 11.07
C ALA A 37 -6.38 -10.47 11.39
N ASP A 38 -6.31 -11.44 10.48
CA ASP A 38 -5.44 -12.61 10.63
C ASP A 38 -3.96 -12.21 10.63
N PHE A 39 -3.55 -11.33 9.71
CA PHE A 39 -2.20 -10.76 9.69
C PHE A 39 -1.91 -10.00 11.00
N ALA A 40 -2.84 -9.18 11.47
CA ALA A 40 -2.73 -8.41 12.70
C ALA A 40 -2.50 -9.31 13.92
N ALA A 41 -3.29 -10.38 14.05
CA ALA A 41 -3.15 -11.32 15.15
C ALA A 41 -1.79 -12.02 15.13
N ARG A 42 -1.29 -12.42 13.95
CA ARG A 42 0.04 -13.03 13.82
C ARG A 42 1.16 -12.03 14.13
N LEU A 43 1.08 -10.81 13.61
CA LEU A 43 2.06 -9.75 13.84
C LEU A 43 2.13 -9.38 15.33
N TYR A 44 0.97 -9.15 15.96
CA TYR A 44 0.90 -8.83 17.38
C TYR A 44 1.53 -9.94 18.23
N ARG A 45 1.19 -11.22 17.98
CA ARG A 45 1.80 -12.35 18.73
C ARG A 45 3.31 -12.41 18.56
N ALA A 46 3.83 -12.16 17.36
CA ALA A 46 5.28 -12.16 17.11
C ALA A 46 6.01 -11.03 17.85
N ILE A 47 5.39 -9.84 17.97
CA ILE A 47 5.96 -8.71 18.71
C ILE A 47 5.82 -8.93 20.21
N ALA A 48 4.63 -9.32 20.68
CA ALA A 48 4.37 -9.57 22.10
C ALA A 48 5.18 -10.74 22.67
N SER A 49 5.70 -11.65 21.83
CA SER A 49 6.57 -12.73 22.31
C SER A 49 8.01 -12.28 22.61
N ILE A 50 8.41 -11.07 22.22
CA ILE A 50 9.78 -10.57 22.40
C ILE A 50 9.88 -9.38 23.36
N THR A 51 8.76 -8.96 23.97
CA THR A 51 8.74 -7.86 24.94
C THR A 51 7.64 -8.05 25.97
N ASP A 52 7.91 -7.62 27.20
CA ASP A 52 6.91 -7.50 28.27
C ASP A 52 6.33 -6.07 28.37
N ASP A 53 6.78 -5.15 27.50
CA ASP A 53 6.32 -3.76 27.45
C ASP A 53 4.97 -3.60 26.72
N ASN A 54 4.41 -2.39 26.82
CA ASN A 54 3.23 -2.01 26.05
C ASN A 54 3.48 -2.13 24.54
N VAL A 55 2.57 -2.82 23.85
CA VAL A 55 2.59 -2.98 22.39
C VAL A 55 1.46 -2.18 21.77
N LEU A 56 1.82 -1.18 20.96
CA LEU A 56 0.89 -0.41 20.13
C LEU A 56 1.36 -0.48 18.68
N LEU A 57 0.47 -0.90 17.77
CA LEU A 57 0.73 -0.94 16.33
C LEU A 57 -0.54 -0.66 15.53
N SER A 58 -0.35 -0.24 14.28
CA SER A 58 -1.41 -0.26 13.26
C SER A 58 -1.11 -1.37 12.25
N PRO A 59 -1.74 -2.55 12.41
CA PRO A 59 -1.57 -3.66 11.46
C PRO A 59 -1.97 -3.29 10.03
N PHE A 60 -2.98 -2.43 9.87
CA PHE A 60 -3.42 -1.97 8.56
C PHE A 60 -2.38 -1.09 7.88
N THR A 61 -1.77 -0.13 8.58
CA THR A 61 -0.74 0.72 7.97
C THR A 61 0.52 -0.07 7.62
N VAL A 62 0.88 -1.08 8.42
CA VAL A 62 1.98 -2.01 8.10
C VAL A 62 1.65 -2.85 6.87
N SER A 63 0.44 -3.43 6.80
CA SER A 63 0.04 -4.23 5.63
C SER A 63 -0.04 -3.40 4.36
N LEU A 64 -0.52 -2.15 4.46
CA LEU A 64 -0.56 -1.19 3.34
C LEU A 64 0.84 -0.91 2.79
N GLY A 65 1.84 -0.66 3.66
CA GLY A 65 3.22 -0.45 3.26
C GLY A 65 3.87 -1.69 2.62
N LEU A 66 3.62 -2.88 3.18
CA LEU A 66 4.11 -4.14 2.61
C LEU A 66 3.42 -4.51 1.30
N ALA A 67 2.14 -4.16 1.12
CA ALA A 67 1.42 -4.32 -0.14
C ALA A 67 1.96 -3.37 -1.22
N ALA A 68 2.30 -2.13 -0.85
CA ALA A 68 2.99 -1.20 -1.74
C ALA A 68 4.35 -1.76 -2.19
N LEU A 69 5.14 -2.32 -1.27
CA LEU A 69 6.40 -2.99 -1.60
C LEU A 69 6.18 -4.22 -2.51
N MET A 70 5.15 -5.01 -2.23
CA MET A 70 4.77 -6.19 -3.01
C MET A 70 4.42 -5.85 -4.46
N SER A 71 3.82 -4.68 -4.72
CA SER A 71 3.54 -4.20 -6.08
C SER A 71 4.80 -3.96 -6.93
N GLY A 72 5.98 -3.86 -6.32
CA GLY A 72 7.27 -3.74 -7.01
C GLY A 72 8.10 -5.02 -6.98
N ALA A 73 7.61 -6.08 -6.35
CA ALA A 73 8.28 -7.37 -6.24
C ALA A 73 7.78 -8.35 -7.32
N ASP A 74 8.58 -9.36 -7.64
CA ASP A 74 8.21 -10.45 -8.55
C ASP A 74 8.73 -11.81 -8.02
N GLY A 75 8.27 -12.90 -8.63
CA GLY A 75 8.65 -14.27 -8.29
C GLY A 75 8.43 -14.61 -6.82
N SER A 76 9.40 -15.31 -6.22
CA SER A 76 9.32 -15.79 -4.84
C SER A 76 9.17 -14.68 -3.80
N THR A 77 9.77 -13.50 -4.03
CA THR A 77 9.63 -12.35 -3.13
C THR A 77 8.16 -11.91 -3.05
N ARG A 78 7.50 -11.82 -4.20
CA ARG A 78 6.08 -11.44 -4.27
C ARG A 78 5.19 -12.49 -3.63
N GLU A 79 5.47 -13.77 -3.87
CA GLU A 79 4.72 -14.89 -3.28
C GLU A 79 4.82 -14.93 -1.75
N GLN A 80 6.02 -14.70 -1.20
CA GLN A 80 6.21 -14.62 0.25
C GLN A 80 5.46 -13.44 0.87
N LEU A 81 5.42 -12.28 0.21
CA LEU A 81 4.64 -11.12 0.67
C LEU A 81 3.14 -11.41 0.61
N LEU A 82 2.64 -12.03 -0.46
CA LEU A 82 1.23 -12.43 -0.58
C LEU A 82 0.82 -13.38 0.55
N GLN A 83 1.61 -14.42 0.81
CA GLN A 83 1.35 -15.37 1.89
C GLN A 83 1.48 -14.72 3.28
N GLY A 84 2.54 -13.93 3.48
CA GLY A 84 2.81 -13.21 4.72
C GLY A 84 1.68 -12.27 5.11
N LEU A 85 1.05 -11.61 4.14
CA LEU A 85 -0.09 -10.71 4.32
C LEU A 85 -1.46 -11.41 4.27
N SER A 86 -1.51 -12.74 4.11
CA SER A 86 -2.74 -13.52 3.94
C SER A 86 -3.56 -13.14 2.68
N LEU A 87 -2.93 -12.61 1.64
CA LEU A 87 -3.58 -12.09 0.42
C LEU A 87 -3.59 -13.08 -0.76
N ASN A 88 -2.96 -14.25 -0.60
CA ASN A 88 -2.74 -15.24 -1.66
C ASN A 88 -4.01 -15.86 -2.28
N ALA A 89 -5.18 -15.63 -1.69
CA ALA A 89 -6.46 -16.10 -2.22
C ALA A 89 -7.34 -14.96 -2.77
N LEU A 90 -6.84 -13.72 -2.76
CA LEU A 90 -7.47 -12.58 -3.44
C LEU A 90 -7.11 -12.59 -4.93
N ASP A 91 -7.92 -11.92 -5.75
CA ASP A 91 -7.51 -11.57 -7.09
C ASP A 91 -6.33 -10.59 -7.01
N HIS A 92 -5.16 -11.07 -7.42
CA HIS A 92 -3.91 -10.33 -7.35
C HIS A 92 -3.94 -9.01 -8.14
N LEU A 93 -4.77 -8.92 -9.19
CA LEU A 93 -4.91 -7.70 -9.98
C LEU A 93 -5.75 -6.63 -9.28
N ARG A 94 -6.57 -7.02 -8.28
CA ARG A 94 -7.45 -6.12 -7.54
C ARG A 94 -6.89 -5.67 -6.20
N ILE A 95 -5.78 -6.26 -5.75
CA ILE A 95 -5.19 -5.93 -4.44
C ILE A 95 -4.93 -4.42 -4.29
N PRO A 96 -4.32 -3.71 -5.26
CA PRO A 96 -4.09 -2.27 -5.13
C PRO A 96 -5.39 -1.47 -4.96
N GLU A 97 -6.44 -1.80 -5.72
CA GLU A 97 -7.77 -1.16 -5.62
C GLU A 97 -8.43 -1.41 -4.27
N LEU A 98 -8.30 -2.62 -3.72
CA LEU A 98 -8.84 -2.97 -2.41
C LEU A 98 -8.19 -2.16 -1.30
N PHE A 99 -6.86 -2.07 -1.30
CA PHE A 99 -6.12 -1.26 -0.34
C PHE A 99 -6.42 0.24 -0.49
N GLN A 100 -6.56 0.72 -1.73
CA GLN A 100 -6.96 2.11 -2.01
C GLN A 100 -8.32 2.41 -1.36
N SER A 101 -9.32 1.56 -1.59
CA SER A 101 -10.68 1.76 -1.07
C SER A 101 -10.72 1.80 0.47
N VAL A 102 -10.03 0.87 1.15
CA VAL A 102 -9.96 0.87 2.62
C VAL A 102 -9.20 2.10 3.13
N ARG A 103 -8.07 2.45 2.52
CA ARG A 103 -7.29 3.65 2.87
C ARG A 103 -8.15 4.92 2.75
N ASP A 104 -8.89 5.06 1.65
CA ASP A 104 -9.72 6.24 1.40
C ASP A 104 -10.87 6.32 2.42
N SER A 105 -11.48 5.18 2.76
CA SER A 105 -12.48 5.10 3.82
C SER A 105 -11.93 5.52 5.18
N VAL A 106 -10.72 5.05 5.54
CA VAL A 106 -10.04 5.46 6.78
C VAL A 106 -9.71 6.96 6.77
N ALA A 107 -9.23 7.51 5.65
CA ALA A 107 -8.92 8.93 5.55
C ALA A 107 -10.19 9.81 5.68
N GLN A 108 -11.31 9.37 5.09
CA GLN A 108 -12.60 10.08 5.17
C GLN A 108 -13.20 10.06 6.58
N SER A 109 -12.86 9.07 7.40
CA SER A 109 -13.36 8.95 8.77
C SER A 109 -12.82 10.06 9.70
N GLY A 110 -11.75 10.76 9.31
CA GLY A 110 -11.15 11.85 10.10
C GLY A 110 -10.33 11.39 11.31
N PHE A 111 -10.36 10.09 11.65
CA PHE A 111 -9.76 9.57 12.89
C PHE A 111 -8.23 9.44 12.87
N GLY A 112 -7.56 9.72 11.76
CA GLY A 112 -6.11 9.61 11.71
C GLY A 112 -5.46 10.10 10.44
N ASN A 113 -4.12 10.16 10.49
CA ASN A 113 -3.27 10.38 9.33
C ASN A 113 -2.31 9.20 9.21
N GLN A 114 -2.06 8.72 8.00
CA GLN A 114 -1.10 7.65 7.78
C GLN A 114 -0.27 7.93 6.53
N GLY A 115 0.94 7.38 6.52
CA GLY A 115 1.85 7.56 5.39
C GLY A 115 2.82 6.40 5.21
N ILE A 116 3.26 6.27 3.96
CA ILE A 116 4.20 5.25 3.51
C ILE A 116 5.34 5.95 2.76
N GLY A 117 6.57 5.65 3.16
CA GLY A 117 7.78 6.08 2.45
C GLY A 117 8.56 4.86 1.96
N ILE A 118 8.77 4.75 0.64
CA ILE A 118 9.66 3.77 0.05
C ILE A 118 10.91 4.49 -0.42
N LEU A 119 12.01 4.25 0.28
CA LEU A 119 13.25 5.00 0.13
C LEU A 119 14.35 4.08 -0.42
N PRO A 120 14.42 3.84 -1.73
CA PRO A 120 15.56 3.14 -2.31
C PRO A 120 16.82 4.02 -2.29
N ARG A 121 17.99 3.40 -2.35
CA ARG A 121 19.26 4.10 -2.55
C ARG A 121 19.16 4.95 -3.82
N GLN A 122 19.62 6.19 -3.77
CA GLN A 122 19.45 7.17 -4.87
C GLN A 122 19.99 6.69 -6.23
N GLN A 123 20.94 5.76 -6.25
CA GLN A 123 21.51 5.17 -7.46
C GLN A 123 20.52 4.27 -8.23
N PHE A 124 19.45 3.80 -7.59
CA PHE A 124 18.43 2.98 -8.24
C PHE A 124 17.44 3.83 -9.04
N LYS A 125 17.26 3.47 -10.32
CA LYS A 125 16.18 4.00 -11.14
C LYS A 125 14.92 3.21 -10.84
N VAL A 126 13.92 3.88 -10.27
CA VAL A 126 12.62 3.29 -10.00
C VAL A 126 11.67 3.60 -11.14
N ASP A 127 11.01 2.57 -11.66
CA ASP A 127 10.03 2.65 -12.73
C ASP A 127 8.90 3.64 -12.38
N SER A 128 8.49 4.45 -13.36
CA SER A 128 7.43 5.44 -13.16
C SER A 128 6.08 4.79 -12.85
N SER A 129 5.75 3.67 -13.50
CA SER A 129 4.49 2.96 -13.25
C SER A 129 4.40 2.45 -11.80
N TYR A 130 5.52 2.01 -11.23
CA TYR A 130 5.56 1.62 -9.81
C TYR A 130 5.37 2.83 -8.89
N ARG A 131 6.03 3.96 -9.18
CA ARG A 131 5.83 5.21 -8.43
C ARG A 131 4.37 5.64 -8.46
N ASP A 132 3.74 5.56 -9.63
CA ASP A 132 2.33 5.91 -9.83
C ASP A 132 1.41 4.99 -9.02
N ILE A 133 1.66 3.68 -9.03
CA ILE A 133 0.88 2.72 -8.21
C ILE A 133 1.04 3.04 -6.71
N VAL A 134 2.26 3.26 -6.22
CA VAL A 134 2.52 3.60 -4.81
C VAL A 134 1.78 4.88 -4.41
N GLN A 135 1.83 5.91 -5.25
CA GLN A 135 1.19 7.18 -4.97
C GLN A 135 -0.33 7.09 -5.04
N THR A 136 -0.88 6.50 -6.09
CA THR A 136 -2.33 6.54 -6.37
C THR A 136 -3.12 5.49 -5.59
N LYS A 137 -2.55 4.29 -5.38
CA LYS A 137 -3.26 3.18 -4.72
C LYS A 137 -2.99 3.12 -3.23
N TYR A 138 -1.75 3.40 -2.83
CA TYR A 138 -1.33 3.26 -1.44
C TYR A 138 -1.15 4.60 -0.71
N GLY A 139 -1.21 5.73 -1.43
CA GLY A 139 -0.98 7.06 -0.85
C GLY A 139 0.45 7.26 -0.35
N GLY A 140 1.39 6.49 -0.87
CA GLY A 140 2.79 6.52 -0.46
C GLY A 140 3.66 7.46 -1.30
N ASN A 141 4.89 7.68 -0.84
CA ASN A 141 5.92 8.39 -1.58
C ASN A 141 7.09 7.44 -1.90
N VAL A 142 7.65 7.55 -3.09
CA VAL A 142 8.87 6.85 -3.48
C VAL A 142 9.97 7.87 -3.74
N GLN A 143 11.03 7.87 -2.94
CA GLN A 143 12.08 8.87 -3.03
C GLN A 143 13.47 8.23 -2.89
N GLY A 144 14.33 8.47 -3.88
CA GLY A 144 15.72 8.04 -3.80
C GLY A 144 16.45 8.80 -2.69
N LEU A 145 17.18 8.09 -1.84
CA LEU A 145 17.91 8.67 -0.71
C LEU A 145 19.37 8.20 -0.72
N ASP A 146 20.30 9.13 -0.48
CA ASP A 146 21.69 8.79 -0.22
C ASP A 146 21.88 8.48 1.26
N PHE A 147 21.84 7.19 1.61
CA PHE A 147 22.02 6.73 3.00
C PHE A 147 23.42 6.97 3.57
N SER A 148 24.41 7.37 2.76
CA SER A 148 25.73 7.76 3.25
C SER A 148 25.82 9.24 3.63
N ASP A 149 24.84 10.05 3.26
CA ASP A 149 24.72 11.44 3.68
C ASP A 149 24.16 11.52 5.11
N GLY A 150 24.76 12.36 5.95
CA GLY A 150 24.26 12.64 7.30
C GLY A 150 22.84 13.21 7.32
N ALA A 151 22.40 13.86 6.24
CA ALA A 151 21.04 14.40 6.09
C ALA A 151 19.96 13.33 5.84
N ALA A 152 20.36 12.07 5.57
CA ALA A 152 19.41 10.98 5.32
C ALA A 152 18.50 10.72 6.53
N LYS A 153 19.03 10.82 7.75
CA LYS A 153 18.25 10.63 8.99
C LYS A 153 17.20 11.73 9.16
N ASP A 154 17.55 12.96 8.80
CA ASP A 154 16.65 14.10 8.95
C ASP A 154 15.48 13.96 7.96
N THR A 155 15.75 13.46 6.75
CA THR A 155 14.70 13.13 5.76
C THR A 155 13.74 12.07 6.29
N ILE A 156 14.27 10.99 6.88
CA ILE A 156 13.47 9.87 7.43
C ILE A 156 12.63 10.32 8.62
N ASN A 157 13.23 11.06 9.56
CA ASN A 157 12.54 11.59 10.72
C ASN A 157 11.48 12.63 10.33
N GLN A 158 11.75 13.46 9.31
CA GLN A 158 10.78 14.42 8.80
C GLN A 158 9.55 13.74 8.17
N LEU A 159 9.72 12.61 7.48
CA LEU A 159 8.59 11.83 6.98
C LEU A 159 7.70 11.33 8.12
N ALA A 160 8.29 10.74 9.15
CA ALA A 160 7.56 10.28 10.32
C ALA A 160 6.86 11.43 11.06
N TYR A 161 7.55 12.54 11.25
CA TYR A 161 7.00 13.76 11.85
C TYR A 161 5.76 14.24 11.09
N THR A 162 5.85 14.28 9.76
CA THR A 162 4.75 14.73 8.89
C THR A 162 3.57 13.76 8.95
N TYR A 163 3.82 12.46 8.79
CA TYR A 163 2.77 11.44 8.80
C TYR A 163 2.08 11.31 10.15
N THR A 164 2.77 11.63 11.25
CA THR A 164 2.22 11.53 12.59
C THR A 164 1.67 12.84 13.15
N LYS A 165 1.43 13.88 12.33
CA LYS A 165 1.00 15.20 12.79
C LYS A 165 1.88 15.71 13.95
N GLU A 166 3.19 15.66 13.73
CA GLU A 166 4.22 16.23 14.60
C GLU A 166 4.46 15.48 15.91
N GLN A 167 3.79 14.34 16.12
CA GLN A 167 3.90 13.57 17.36
C GLN A 167 5.19 12.74 17.44
N VAL A 168 5.67 12.20 16.32
CA VAL A 168 6.89 11.39 16.27
C VAL A 168 8.03 12.21 15.70
N LYS A 169 8.94 12.67 16.57
CA LYS A 169 10.07 13.53 16.20
C LYS A 169 11.28 12.77 15.69
N GLU A 170 11.52 11.58 16.21
CA GLU A 170 12.70 10.79 15.88
C GLU A 170 12.32 9.31 15.86
N VAL A 171 12.55 8.67 14.70
CA VAL A 171 12.39 7.22 14.50
C VAL A 171 13.76 6.55 14.37
N VAL A 172 14.74 7.27 13.83
CA VAL A 172 16.11 6.80 13.68
C VAL A 172 17.10 7.85 14.18
N SER A 173 18.04 7.42 15.01
CA SER A 173 19.15 8.25 15.49
C SER A 173 20.40 8.12 14.61
N ALA A 174 20.56 6.97 13.96
CA ALA A 174 21.61 6.68 13.00
C ALA A 174 21.09 5.75 11.90
N ILE A 175 21.72 5.79 10.73
CA ILE A 175 21.41 4.92 9.60
C ILE A 175 22.69 4.22 9.14
N ASN A 176 22.56 2.96 8.73
CA ASN A 176 23.65 2.24 8.11
C ASN A 176 23.91 2.80 6.69
N PRO A 177 25.12 3.32 6.36
CA PRO A 177 25.45 3.83 5.02
C PRO A 177 25.36 2.80 3.89
N GLN A 178 25.31 1.50 4.23
CA GLN A 178 25.14 0.40 3.28
C GLN A 178 23.68 0.06 2.99
N THR A 179 22.72 0.76 3.59
CA THR A 179 21.28 0.58 3.33
C THR A 179 20.98 0.71 1.84
N GLN A 180 20.22 -0.25 1.30
CA GLN A 180 19.82 -0.28 -0.11
C GLN A 180 18.39 0.23 -0.31
N MET A 181 17.53 0.02 0.68
CA MET A 181 16.16 0.50 0.68
C MET A 181 15.64 0.55 2.12
N MET A 182 14.79 1.53 2.42
CA MET A 182 14.04 1.60 3.67
C MET A 182 12.54 1.75 3.36
N LEU A 183 11.71 0.95 4.04
CA LEU A 183 10.26 1.12 4.06
C LEU A 183 9.88 1.78 5.39
N ILE A 184 9.17 2.90 5.32
CA ILE A 184 8.61 3.62 6.47
C ILE A 184 7.11 3.51 6.40
N THR A 185 6.50 3.08 7.50
CA THR A 185 5.07 3.20 7.73
C THR A 185 4.86 3.99 9.00
N ALA A 186 3.96 4.97 8.96
CA ALA A 186 3.66 5.80 10.10
C ALA A 186 2.17 6.12 10.14
N VAL A 187 1.63 6.19 11.34
CA VAL A 187 0.22 6.52 11.56
C VAL A 187 0.10 7.36 12.83
N PHE A 188 -0.85 8.28 12.80
CA PHE A 188 -1.37 8.99 13.96
C PHE A 188 -2.87 8.78 14.02
N PHE A 189 -3.38 8.42 15.19
CA PHE A 189 -4.80 8.24 15.45
C PHE A 189 -5.21 9.14 16.61
N GLN A 190 -6.35 9.80 16.46
CA GLN A 190 -6.96 10.60 17.53
C GLN A 190 -8.47 10.37 17.51
N GLY A 191 -8.99 9.76 18.57
CA GLY A 191 -10.43 9.69 18.81
C GLY A 191 -10.93 11.00 19.40
N GLU A 192 -12.19 11.33 19.13
CA GLU A 192 -12.93 12.35 19.85
C GLU A 192 -13.65 11.66 21.03
N GLU A 193 -13.62 12.30 22.20
CA GLU A 193 -14.43 11.89 23.38
C GLU A 193 -15.86 12.41 23.30
#